data_AF-A0ABD2NNV8-F1
#
_entry.id   AF-A0ABD2NNV8-F1
#
_cell.length_a   1.000
_cell.length_b   1.000
_cell.length_c   1.000
_cell.angle_alpha   90.00
_cell.angle_beta   90.00
_cell.angle_gamma   90.00
#
_symmetry.space_group_name_H-M   'P 1'
#
loop_
_entity.id
_entity.type
_entity.pdbx_description
1 polymer ?
#
loop_
_entity_poly.entity_id
_entity_poly.type
_entity_poly.pdbx_seq_one_letter_code
_entity_poly.pdbx_strand_id
1 'polypeptide(L)'
;MVCSYIVNEICTMLDTYKGRDKILRTLCYSTKLVGGLTKNEDLAKKLLYVSKHLSETRTTLRLLDDLPMLKYSFEYGLGKEEDNCLMASVGVVTNIIDQVYYPLEKVAWLAEHKLISGIDTNKWDTASSICWVTSIYLSLIKTLRCLVHLRKHIEKIKNQNQRGTNASLEKLLIRQQFELITCIRLSLDFVHAVNYLPKGYLWSSQLKTWHIEICNKCTNITHLETGRIQISHYYLKASYCKLENSSLFRRSIEVYAKHASNLVVLCGYMLKRLSKVSTVYVATIYPQIIKKDNNPTVEQGLHDT
;
A
#
# COMPACT_ATOMS: atom_id res chain seq x y z
N MET A 1 5.84 33.91 11.31
CA MET A 1 4.53 33.21 11.29
C MET A 1 4.59 31.87 10.56
N VAL A 2 4.99 31.81 9.28
CA VAL A 2 5.08 30.56 8.49
C VAL A 2 6.03 29.51 9.12
N CYS A 3 7.18 29.94 9.64
CA CYS A 3 8.14 29.02 10.27
C CYS A 3 7.57 28.35 11.54
N SER A 4 6.84 29.10 12.37
CA SER A 4 6.19 28.56 13.58
C SER A 4 5.05 27.59 13.24
N TYR A 5 4.28 27.87 12.17
CA TYR A 5 3.24 26.95 11.70
C TYR A 5 3.82 25.61 11.22
N ILE A 6 4.89 25.64 10.40
CA ILE A 6 5.55 24.42 9.91
C ILE A 6 6.12 23.60 11.06
N VAL A 7 6.78 24.26 12.03
CA VAL A 7 7.31 23.58 13.21
C VAL A 7 6.20 22.90 14.00
N ASN A 8 5.08 23.58 14.25
CA ASN A 8 3.94 23.01 14.98
C ASN A 8 3.31 21.80 14.25
N GLU A 9 3.18 21.87 12.91
CA GLU A 9 2.71 20.74 12.09
C GLU A 9 3.65 19.53 12.22
N ILE A 10 4.96 19.75 12.13
CA ILE A 10 5.96 18.69 12.27
C ILE A 10 5.90 18.07 13.67
N CYS A 11 5.82 18.88 14.73
CA CYS A 11 5.68 18.40 16.09
C CYS A 11 4.40 17.55 16.26
N THR A 12 3.27 18.03 15.73
CA THR A 12 2.00 17.30 15.78
C THR A 12 2.08 15.96 15.04
N MET A 13 2.80 15.90 13.91
CA MET A 13 3.06 14.62 13.24
C MET A 13 3.92 13.69 14.11
N LEU A 14 4.99 14.23 14.70
CA LEU A 14 5.90 13.48 15.58
C LEU A 14 5.23 12.95 16.84
N ASP A 15 4.13 13.54 17.30
CA ASP A 15 3.39 13.02 18.46
C ASP A 15 2.68 11.69 18.18
N THR A 16 2.49 11.35 16.89
CA THR A 16 1.80 10.12 16.49
C THR A 16 2.77 9.05 15.99
N TYR A 17 2.50 7.79 16.30
CA TYR A 17 3.27 6.65 15.78
C TYR A 17 3.37 6.67 14.25
N LYS A 18 2.22 6.84 13.56
CA LYS A 18 2.18 6.90 12.09
C LYS A 18 2.92 8.11 11.51
N GLY A 19 2.92 9.25 12.20
CA GLY A 19 3.64 10.44 11.75
C GLY A 19 5.16 10.28 11.90
N ARG A 20 5.63 9.65 12.99
CA ARG A 20 7.06 9.29 13.16
C ARG A 20 7.55 8.39 12.03
N ASP A 21 6.83 7.31 11.70
CA ASP A 21 7.22 6.44 10.58
C ASP A 21 7.27 7.22 9.24
N LYS A 22 6.28 8.07 8.96
CA LYS A 22 6.27 8.89 7.74
C LYS A 22 7.49 9.81 7.64
N ILE A 23 7.91 10.42 8.75
CA ILE A 23 9.09 11.29 8.79
C ILE A 23 10.36 10.46 8.58
N LEU A 24 10.53 9.36 9.32
CA LEU A 24 11.67 8.45 9.15
C LEU A 24 11.76 7.93 7.71
N ARG A 25 10.63 7.55 7.11
CA ARG A 25 10.56 7.07 5.73
C ARG A 25 10.97 8.16 4.73
N THR A 26 10.58 9.40 4.98
CA THR A 26 10.94 10.55 4.14
C THR A 26 12.43 10.84 4.21
N LEU A 27 13.02 10.86 5.40
CA LEU A 27 14.44 11.04 5.59
C LEU A 27 15.24 9.88 4.98
N CYS A 28 14.79 8.64 5.19
CA CYS A 28 15.41 7.43 4.65
C CYS A 28 15.53 7.50 3.12
N TYR A 29 14.41 7.68 2.41
CA TYR A 29 14.45 7.68 0.94
C TYR A 29 15.07 8.95 0.36
N SER A 30 14.98 10.09 1.05
CA SER A 30 15.66 11.31 0.61
C SER A 30 17.18 11.17 0.69
N THR A 31 17.69 10.68 1.82
CA THR A 31 19.14 10.45 2.00
C THR A 31 19.65 9.36 1.07
N LYS A 32 18.89 8.26 0.89
CA LYS A 32 19.25 7.19 -0.05
C LYS A 32 19.35 7.70 -1.50
N LEU A 33 18.35 8.47 -1.94
CA LEU A 33 18.32 9.05 -3.28
C LEU A 33 19.46 10.03 -3.52
N VAL A 34 19.69 10.96 -2.59
CA VAL A 34 20.81 11.93 -2.73
C VAL A 34 22.14 11.20 -2.68
N GLY A 35 22.28 10.18 -1.82
CA GLY A 35 23.47 9.33 -1.75
C GLY A 35 23.74 8.53 -3.03
N GLY A 36 22.69 8.06 -3.70
CA GLY A 36 22.80 7.33 -4.98
C GLY A 36 23.05 8.21 -6.20
N LEU A 37 22.73 9.51 -6.14
CA LEU A 37 22.88 10.45 -7.26
C LEU A 37 24.10 11.38 -7.14
N THR A 38 24.66 11.55 -5.94
CA THR A 38 25.80 12.44 -5.73
C THR A 38 27.07 11.83 -6.33
N LYS A 39 27.89 12.68 -6.97
CA LYS A 39 29.21 12.30 -7.51
C LYS A 39 30.31 12.31 -6.46
N ASN A 40 30.07 12.93 -5.30
CA ASN A 40 31.02 12.98 -4.19
C ASN A 40 30.92 11.66 -3.40
N GLU A 41 31.95 10.82 -3.49
CA GLU A 41 31.96 9.50 -2.86
C GLU A 41 31.84 9.53 -1.33
N ASP A 42 32.47 10.50 -0.67
CA ASP A 42 32.44 10.61 0.80
C ASP A 42 31.04 11.01 1.28
N LEU A 43 30.40 11.95 0.57
CA LEU A 43 29.03 12.33 0.86
C LEU A 43 28.05 11.20 0.54
N ALA A 44 28.27 10.46 -0.57
CA ALA A 44 27.46 9.30 -0.93
C ALA A 44 27.48 8.25 0.18
N LYS A 45 28.67 7.86 0.65
CA LYS A 45 28.85 6.88 1.73
C LYS A 45 28.13 7.31 3.01
N LYS A 46 28.29 8.58 3.44
CA LYS A 46 27.63 9.11 4.64
C LYS A 46 26.11 9.10 4.52
N LEU A 47 25.56 9.54 3.40
CA LEU A 47 24.10 9.59 3.19
C LEU A 47 23.49 8.18 3.08
N LEU A 48 24.16 7.25 2.41
CA LEU A 48 23.73 5.86 2.33
C LEU A 48 23.77 5.19 3.72
N TYR A 49 24.80 5.46 4.52
CA TYR A 49 24.89 4.99 5.91
C TYR A 49 23.73 5.48 6.76
N VAL A 50 23.39 6.78 6.69
CA VAL A 50 22.21 7.34 7.36
C VAL A 50 20.93 6.67 6.88
N SER A 51 20.77 6.48 5.57
CA SER A 51 19.58 5.83 5.02
C SER A 51 19.40 4.39 5.50
N LYS A 52 20.50 3.65 5.67
CA LYS A 52 20.48 2.28 6.19
C LYS A 52 19.95 2.25 7.62
N HIS A 53 20.52 3.07 8.51
CA HIS A 53 20.08 3.16 9.92
C HIS A 53 18.63 3.60 10.06
N LEU A 54 18.18 4.56 9.24
CA LEU A 54 16.79 4.98 9.22
C LEU A 54 15.86 3.86 8.75
N SER A 55 16.28 3.05 7.78
CA SER A 55 15.53 1.88 7.33
C SER A 55 15.42 0.81 8.41
N GLU A 56 16.54 0.47 9.07
CA GLU A 56 16.58 -0.48 10.19
C GLU A 56 15.69 -0.03 11.37
N THR A 57 15.76 1.25 11.73
CA THR A 57 14.91 1.85 12.76
C THR A 57 13.42 1.64 12.46
N ARG A 58 13.02 1.78 11.20
CA ARG A 58 11.63 1.55 10.78
C ARG A 58 11.23 0.08 10.84
N THR A 59 12.14 -0.84 10.53
CA THR A 59 11.90 -2.28 10.75
C THR A 59 11.67 -2.58 12.22
N THR A 60 12.48 -2.01 13.11
CA THR A 60 12.28 -2.17 14.56
C THR A 60 10.96 -1.58 15.05
N LEU A 61 10.54 -0.42 14.54
CA LEU A 61 9.24 0.17 14.89
C LEU A 61 8.05 -0.73 14.49
N ARG A 62 8.13 -1.37 13.31
CA ARG A 62 7.08 -2.28 12.80
C ARG A 62 6.85 -3.51 13.67
N LEU A 63 7.79 -3.88 14.54
CA LEU A 63 7.59 -4.95 15.53
C LEU A 63 6.45 -4.66 16.53
N LEU A 64 5.98 -3.40 16.57
CA LEU A 64 4.88 -2.94 17.42
C LEU A 64 3.52 -2.90 16.69
N ASP A 65 3.46 -3.27 15.41
CA ASP A 65 2.26 -3.09 14.58
C ASP A 65 1.16 -4.14 14.79
N ASP A 66 1.42 -5.26 15.49
CA ASP A 66 0.44 -6.34 15.63
C ASP A 66 -0.79 -5.93 16.41
N LEU A 67 -0.62 -5.19 17.52
CA LEU A 67 -1.75 -4.72 18.32
C LEU A 67 -2.61 -3.69 17.55
N PRO A 68 -2.02 -2.67 16.89
CA PRO A 68 -2.74 -1.84 15.95
C PRO A 68 -3.48 -2.62 14.86
N MET A 69 -2.86 -3.65 14.29
CA MET A 69 -3.48 -4.47 13.24
C MET A 69 -4.63 -5.32 13.79
N LEU A 70 -4.48 -5.87 14.99
CA LEU A 70 -5.52 -6.63 15.69
C LEU A 70 -6.73 -5.75 16.02
N LYS A 71 -6.48 -4.57 16.56
CA LYS A 71 -7.54 -3.57 16.77
C LYS A 71 -8.25 -3.24 15.46
N TYR A 72 -7.52 -2.99 14.38
CA TYR A 72 -8.11 -2.73 13.07
C TYR A 72 -8.96 -3.90 12.56
N SER A 73 -8.48 -5.14 12.76
CA SER A 73 -9.21 -6.35 12.36
C SER A 73 -10.52 -6.51 13.14
N PHE A 74 -10.53 -6.18 14.44
CA PHE A 74 -11.75 -6.18 15.25
C PHE A 74 -12.74 -5.09 14.83
N GLU A 75 -12.25 -3.88 14.56
CA GLU A 75 -13.09 -2.77 14.07
C GLU A 75 -13.69 -3.08 12.69
N TYR A 76 -12.91 -3.74 11.81
CA TYR A 76 -13.38 -4.16 10.50
C TYR A 76 -14.39 -5.32 10.56
N GLY A 77 -14.20 -6.25 11.50
CA GLY A 77 -15.01 -7.45 11.66
C GLY A 77 -15.07 -8.29 10.38
N LEU A 78 -16.28 -8.62 9.93
CA LEU A 78 -16.53 -9.39 8.71
C LEU A 78 -16.91 -8.50 7.51
N GLY A 79 -16.53 -7.23 7.51
CA GLY A 79 -16.79 -6.31 6.39
C GLY A 79 -18.25 -5.87 6.28
N LYS A 80 -18.92 -5.64 7.43
CA LYS A 80 -20.33 -5.20 7.47
C LYS A 80 -20.60 -3.87 6.74
N GLU A 81 -19.57 -3.04 6.63
CA GLU A 81 -19.64 -1.73 5.96
C GLU A 81 -19.34 -1.81 4.45
N GLU A 82 -19.06 -2.99 3.90
CA GLU A 82 -18.71 -3.17 2.50
C GLU A 82 -19.95 -3.35 1.62
N ASP A 83 -19.89 -2.82 0.40
CA ASP A 83 -21.02 -2.82 -0.55
C ASP A 83 -21.50 -4.23 -0.94
N ASN A 84 -20.62 -5.24 -0.88
CA ASN A 84 -20.96 -6.61 -1.24
C ASN A 84 -20.07 -7.65 -0.54
N CYS A 85 -20.57 -8.90 -0.52
CA CYS A 85 -19.91 -10.04 0.09
C CYS A 85 -18.51 -10.31 -0.47
N LEU A 86 -18.28 -10.04 -1.76
CA LEU A 86 -16.97 -10.24 -2.38
C LEU A 86 -15.93 -9.24 -1.83
N MET A 87 -16.30 -7.96 -1.66
CA MET A 87 -15.43 -6.95 -1.06
C MET A 87 -15.19 -7.19 0.43
N ALA A 88 -16.22 -7.63 1.16
CA ALA A 88 -16.07 -8.10 2.53
C ALA A 88 -15.09 -9.27 2.62
N SER A 89 -15.21 -10.26 1.74
CA SER A 89 -14.31 -11.43 1.69
C SER A 89 -12.87 -11.02 1.37
N VAL A 90 -12.68 -10.15 0.38
CA VAL A 90 -11.35 -9.61 0.04
C VAL A 90 -10.74 -8.88 1.24
N GLY A 91 -11.50 -8.03 1.93
CA GLY A 91 -11.01 -7.30 3.09
C GLY A 91 -10.67 -8.21 4.27
N VAL A 92 -11.49 -9.22 4.57
CA VAL A 92 -11.19 -10.22 5.60
C VAL A 92 -9.93 -11.00 5.25
N VAL A 93 -9.77 -11.43 3.99
CA VAL A 93 -8.56 -12.13 3.53
C VAL A 93 -7.33 -11.24 3.63
N THR A 94 -7.41 -9.96 3.25
CA THR A 94 -6.31 -9.00 3.45
C THR A 94 -5.93 -8.89 4.93
N ASN A 95 -6.92 -8.76 5.83
CA ASN A 95 -6.65 -8.65 7.26
C ASN A 95 -5.99 -9.91 7.81
N ILE A 96 -6.41 -11.11 7.37
CA ILE A 96 -5.76 -12.37 7.76
C ILE A 96 -4.30 -12.39 7.29
N ILE A 97 -4.04 -11.98 6.05
CA ILE A 97 -2.67 -11.91 5.51
C ILE A 97 -1.83 -10.93 6.34
N ASP A 98 -2.36 -9.76 6.67
CA ASP A 98 -1.67 -8.75 7.49
C ASP A 98 -1.39 -9.29 8.91
N GLN A 99 -2.32 -10.02 9.51
CA GLN A 99 -2.11 -10.67 10.82
C GLN A 99 -1.01 -11.74 10.78
N VAL A 100 -0.85 -12.43 9.66
CA VAL A 100 0.22 -13.42 9.47
C VAL A 100 1.55 -12.74 9.15
N TYR A 101 1.51 -11.65 8.38
CA TYR A 101 2.68 -10.89 7.96
C TYR A 101 3.54 -10.40 9.14
N TYR A 102 2.92 -9.81 10.17
CA TYR A 102 3.68 -9.22 11.29
C TYR A 102 4.47 -10.26 12.12
N PRO A 103 3.91 -11.42 12.51
CA PRO A 103 4.68 -12.52 13.09
C PRO A 103 5.82 -13.01 12.19
N LEU A 104 5.58 -13.17 10.88
CA LEU A 104 6.62 -13.60 9.95
C LEU A 104 7.78 -12.58 9.90
N GLU A 105 7.45 -11.29 9.84
CA GLU A 105 8.43 -10.21 9.87
C GLU A 105 9.24 -10.21 11.16
N LYS A 106 8.61 -10.46 12.33
CA LYS A 106 9.33 -10.58 13.60
C LYS A 106 10.33 -11.72 13.60
N VAL A 107 9.93 -12.90 13.11
CA VAL A 107 10.82 -14.06 13.05
C VAL A 107 11.98 -13.78 12.10
N ALA A 108 11.72 -13.16 10.94
CA ALA A 108 12.76 -12.73 10.01
C ALA A 108 13.74 -11.74 10.68
N TRP A 109 13.22 -10.75 11.41
CA TRP A 109 14.04 -9.77 12.14
C TRP A 109 14.89 -10.41 13.25
N LEU A 110 14.32 -11.31 14.04
CA LEU A 110 15.03 -12.06 15.08
C LEU A 110 16.14 -12.94 14.50
N ALA A 111 15.88 -13.59 13.37
CA ALA A 111 16.85 -14.42 12.66
C ALA A 111 17.98 -13.56 12.05
N GLU A 112 17.67 -12.40 11.49
CA GLU A 112 18.66 -11.45 10.96
C GLU A 112 19.62 -10.97 12.05
N HIS A 113 19.11 -10.71 13.26
CA HIS A 113 19.90 -10.27 14.42
C HIS A 113 20.56 -11.43 15.19
N LYS A 114 20.44 -12.67 14.69
CA LYS A 114 21.01 -13.90 15.30
C LYS A 114 20.55 -14.14 16.74
N LEU A 115 19.35 -13.65 17.10
CA LEU A 115 18.74 -13.86 18.41
C LEU A 115 18.14 -15.26 18.55
N ILE A 116 17.79 -15.88 17.42
CA ILE A 116 17.34 -17.26 17.31
C ILE A 116 18.32 -18.05 16.44
N SER A 117 18.73 -19.23 16.90
CA SER A 117 19.70 -20.09 16.21
C SER A 117 19.00 -21.21 15.44
N GLY A 118 19.58 -21.64 14.31
CA GLY A 118 19.10 -22.81 13.55
C GLY A 118 17.97 -22.54 12.56
N ILE A 119 17.66 -21.26 12.28
CA ILE A 119 16.56 -20.87 11.39
C ILE A 119 17.11 -20.17 10.14
N ASP A 120 16.54 -20.48 8.98
CA ASP A 120 16.93 -19.91 7.69
C ASP A 120 16.31 -18.52 7.48
N THR A 121 17.09 -17.47 7.75
CA THR A 121 16.67 -16.06 7.62
C THR A 121 16.04 -15.75 6.26
N ASN A 122 16.60 -16.30 5.17
CA ASN A 122 16.15 -15.99 3.81
C ASN A 122 14.73 -16.51 3.54
N LYS A 123 14.37 -17.67 4.12
CA LYS A 123 13.02 -18.24 3.96
C LYS A 123 11.96 -17.39 4.65
N TRP A 124 12.24 -16.94 5.88
CA TRP A 124 11.30 -16.10 6.63
C TRP A 124 11.16 -14.70 6.04
N ASP A 125 12.27 -14.10 5.58
CA ASP A 125 12.26 -12.83 4.87
C ASP A 125 11.51 -12.91 3.52
N THR A 126 11.67 -14.02 2.79
CA THR A 126 10.90 -14.26 1.56
C THR A 126 9.42 -14.44 1.87
N ALA A 127 9.07 -15.20 2.92
CA ALA A 127 7.69 -15.44 3.30
C ALA A 127 6.98 -14.14 3.74
N SER A 128 7.63 -13.32 4.58
CA SER A 128 7.11 -12.01 4.98
C SER A 128 6.96 -11.09 3.76
N SER A 129 7.93 -11.08 2.85
CA SER A 129 7.88 -10.30 1.61
C SER A 129 6.73 -10.72 0.69
N ILE A 130 6.44 -12.02 0.57
CA ILE A 130 5.30 -12.52 -0.20
C ILE A 130 3.99 -12.04 0.43
N CYS A 131 3.82 -12.19 1.75
CA CYS A 131 2.64 -11.71 2.46
C CYS A 131 2.44 -10.20 2.26
N TRP A 132 3.52 -9.42 2.33
CA TRP A 132 3.48 -7.98 2.09
C TRP A 132 3.01 -7.63 0.68
N VAL A 133 3.59 -8.26 -0.35
CA VAL A 133 3.21 -8.06 -1.75
C VAL A 133 1.75 -8.43 -1.99
N THR A 134 1.30 -9.56 -1.43
CA THR A 134 -0.09 -10.02 -1.55
C THR A 134 -1.06 -9.06 -0.86
N SER A 135 -0.73 -8.56 0.34
CA SER A 135 -1.55 -7.57 1.04
C SER A 135 -1.70 -6.26 0.24
N ILE A 136 -0.60 -5.74 -0.31
CA ILE A 136 -0.65 -4.54 -1.17
C ILE A 136 -1.52 -4.79 -2.40
N TYR A 137 -1.38 -5.96 -3.03
CA TYR A 137 -2.16 -6.32 -4.22
C TYR A 137 -3.67 -6.37 -3.93
N LEU A 138 -4.08 -7.03 -2.85
CA LEU A 138 -5.49 -7.11 -2.46
C LEU A 138 -6.04 -5.74 -2.07
N SER A 139 -5.26 -4.94 -1.35
CA SER A 139 -5.59 -3.54 -1.03
C SER A 139 -5.79 -2.70 -2.28
N LEU A 140 -4.93 -2.87 -3.30
CA LEU A 140 -5.04 -2.17 -4.57
C LEU A 140 -6.32 -2.56 -5.32
N ILE A 141 -6.68 -3.85 -5.35
CA ILE A 141 -7.95 -4.31 -5.94
C ILE A 141 -9.14 -3.65 -5.25
N LYS A 142 -9.15 -3.67 -3.91
CA LYS A 142 -10.23 -3.08 -3.10
C LYS A 142 -10.37 -1.58 -3.38
N THR A 143 -9.28 -0.83 -3.35
CA THR A 143 -9.27 0.61 -3.66
C THR A 143 -9.75 0.90 -5.09
N LEU A 144 -9.30 0.13 -6.09
CA LEU A 144 -9.76 0.28 -7.47
C LEU A 144 -11.26 0.05 -7.62
N ARG A 145 -11.80 -0.98 -6.95
CA ARG A 145 -13.23 -1.29 -6.95
C ARG A 145 -14.04 -0.18 -6.28
N CYS A 146 -13.59 0.30 -5.12
CA CYS A 146 -14.20 1.43 -4.43
C CYS A 146 -14.24 2.67 -5.33
N LEU A 147 -13.14 2.98 -6.02
CA LEU A 147 -13.06 4.12 -6.93
C LEU A 147 -14.04 4.01 -8.12
N VAL A 148 -14.20 2.82 -8.70
CA VAL A 148 -15.17 2.57 -9.77
C VAL A 148 -16.60 2.75 -9.25
N HIS A 149 -16.91 2.22 -8.06
CA HIS A 149 -18.22 2.38 -7.44
C HIS A 149 -18.53 3.85 -7.19
N LEU A 150 -17.60 4.58 -6.58
CA LEU A 150 -17.74 5.99 -6.24
C LEU A 150 -17.94 6.87 -7.48
N ARG A 151 -17.24 6.57 -8.58
CA ARG A 151 -17.46 7.23 -9.88
C ARG A 151 -18.89 7.08 -10.37
N LYS A 152 -19.41 5.85 -10.37
CA LYS A 152 -20.80 5.57 -10.79
C LYS A 152 -21.81 6.28 -9.89
N HIS A 153 -21.56 6.33 -8.59
CA HIS A 153 -22.44 7.03 -7.64
C HIS A 153 -22.46 8.55 -7.89
N ILE A 154 -21.29 9.16 -8.12
CA ILE A 154 -21.17 10.57 -8.48
C ILE A 154 -21.90 10.88 -9.79
N GLU A 155 -21.76 10.04 -10.82
CA GLU A 155 -22.45 10.22 -12.11
C GLU A 155 -23.98 10.15 -11.95
N LYS A 156 -24.50 9.22 -11.15
CA LYS A 156 -25.93 9.12 -10.87
C LYS A 156 -26.46 10.38 -10.20
N ILE A 157 -25.76 10.90 -9.18
CA ILE A 157 -26.18 12.12 -8.46
C ILE A 157 -26.14 13.35 -9.39
N LYS A 158 -25.09 13.48 -10.21
CA LYS A 158 -24.99 14.57 -11.20
C LYS A 158 -26.14 14.56 -12.19
N ASN A 159 -26.56 13.39 -12.64
CA ASN A 159 -27.67 13.25 -13.58
C ASN A 159 -29.05 13.52 -12.95
N GLN A 160 -29.19 13.40 -11.63
CA GLN A 160 -30.46 13.55 -10.91
C GLN A 160 -30.84 14.98 -10.52
N ASN A 161 -30.00 15.99 -10.80
CA ASN A 161 -30.33 17.43 -10.77
C ASN A 161 -31.12 17.95 -9.53
N GLN A 162 -30.90 17.39 -8.33
CA GLN A 162 -31.56 17.89 -7.12
C GLN A 162 -30.76 19.04 -6.48
N ARG A 163 -31.44 20.19 -6.34
CA ARG A 163 -30.92 21.48 -5.83
C ARG A 163 -30.47 21.49 -4.35
N GLY A 164 -30.40 20.34 -3.67
CA GLY A 164 -30.01 20.23 -2.25
C GLY A 164 -28.68 19.50 -1.98
N THR A 165 -28.03 18.93 -3.00
CA THR A 165 -26.95 17.93 -2.82
C THR A 165 -25.52 18.43 -2.96
N ASN A 166 -25.27 19.74 -3.15
CA ASN A 166 -23.91 20.26 -3.40
C ASN A 166 -22.89 19.84 -2.33
N ALA A 167 -23.26 19.92 -1.05
CA ALA A 167 -22.38 19.50 0.05
C ALA A 167 -22.14 17.97 0.09
N SER A 168 -23.12 17.16 -0.30
CA SER A 168 -22.95 15.70 -0.39
C SER A 168 -22.08 15.29 -1.58
N LEU A 169 -22.21 15.99 -2.71
CA LEU A 169 -21.41 15.78 -3.91
C LEU A 169 -19.95 16.18 -3.66
N GLU A 170 -19.72 17.30 -2.97
CA GLU A 170 -18.39 17.75 -2.57
C GLU A 170 -17.68 16.70 -1.72
N LYS A 171 -18.36 16.15 -0.70
CA LYS A 171 -17.83 15.06 0.13
C LYS A 171 -17.44 13.83 -0.70
N LEU A 172 -18.28 13.44 -1.67
CA LEU A 172 -17.99 12.31 -2.55
C LEU A 172 -16.79 12.59 -3.47
N LEU A 173 -16.64 13.81 -3.99
CA LEU A 173 -15.49 14.22 -4.81
C LEU A 173 -14.19 14.22 -3.99
N ILE A 174 -14.22 14.71 -2.75
CA ILE A 174 -13.06 14.64 -1.84
C ILE A 174 -12.71 13.18 -1.57
N ARG A 175 -13.69 12.31 -1.28
CA ARG A 175 -13.45 10.88 -1.10
C ARG A 175 -12.83 10.25 -2.35
N GLN A 176 -13.29 10.64 -3.54
CA GLN A 176 -12.76 10.15 -4.80
C GLN A 176 -11.30 10.54 -5.00
N GLN A 177 -10.94 11.79 -4.67
CA GLN A 177 -9.55 12.25 -4.72
C GLN A 177 -8.67 11.46 -3.75
N PHE A 178 -9.16 11.21 -2.54
CA PHE A 178 -8.45 10.39 -1.55
C PHE A 178 -8.19 8.96 -2.07
N GLU A 179 -9.19 8.30 -2.64
CA GLU A 179 -9.04 6.95 -3.21
C GLU A 179 -8.12 6.93 -4.43
N LEU A 180 -8.13 7.98 -5.27
CA LEU A 180 -7.20 8.11 -6.40
C LEU A 180 -5.75 8.20 -5.93
N ILE A 181 -5.47 9.06 -4.96
CA ILE A 181 -4.11 9.21 -4.40
C ILE A 181 -3.68 7.90 -3.73
N THR A 182 -4.59 7.24 -3.02
CA THR A 182 -4.35 5.92 -2.41
C THR A 182 -4.05 4.85 -3.45
N CYS A 183 -4.76 4.86 -4.59
CA CYS A 183 -4.52 3.93 -5.69
C CYS A 183 -3.13 4.12 -6.32
N ILE A 184 -2.74 5.38 -6.56
CA ILE A 184 -1.40 5.71 -7.10
C ILE A 184 -0.33 5.22 -6.14
N ARG A 185 -0.51 5.51 -4.84
CA ARG A 185 0.38 5.08 -3.77
C ARG A 185 0.55 3.56 -3.73
N LEU A 186 -0.56 2.82 -3.65
CA LEU A 186 -0.54 1.35 -3.62
C LEU A 186 0.08 0.75 -4.89
N SER A 187 -0.09 1.41 -6.04
CA SER A 187 0.56 0.98 -7.29
C SER A 187 2.08 1.14 -7.21
N LEU A 188 2.57 2.25 -6.65
CA LEU A 188 4.00 2.49 -6.45
C LEU A 188 4.59 1.54 -5.40
N ASP A 189 3.88 1.33 -4.29
CA ASP A 189 4.25 0.36 -3.25
C ASP A 189 4.30 -1.06 -3.82
N PHE A 190 3.35 -1.42 -4.69
CA PHE A 190 3.34 -2.73 -5.32
C PHE A 190 4.56 -2.95 -6.23
N VAL A 191 4.91 -1.96 -7.04
CA VAL A 191 6.12 -2.01 -7.88
C VAL A 191 7.37 -2.18 -7.01
N HIS A 192 7.44 -1.44 -5.90
CA HIS A 192 8.54 -1.53 -4.94
C HIS A 192 8.61 -2.92 -4.29
N ALA A 193 7.50 -3.39 -3.73
CA ALA A 193 7.42 -4.65 -3.00
C ALA A 193 7.74 -5.85 -3.90
N VAL A 194 7.24 -5.88 -5.14
CA VAL A 194 7.58 -6.92 -6.12
C VAL A 194 9.09 -6.92 -6.43
N ASN A 195 9.72 -5.75 -6.48
CA ASN A 195 11.15 -5.68 -6.72
C ASN A 195 12.00 -6.18 -5.52
N TYR A 196 11.43 -6.20 -4.32
CA TYR A 196 12.08 -6.71 -3.10
C TYR A 196 12.09 -8.24 -3.02
N LEU A 197 11.21 -8.92 -3.76
CA LEU A 197 11.20 -10.38 -3.83
C LEU A 197 12.52 -10.94 -4.44
N PRO A 198 12.90 -12.17 -4.09
CA PRO A 198 14.07 -12.82 -4.68
C PRO A 198 13.89 -13.05 -6.18
N LYS A 199 15.02 -13.23 -6.89
CA LYS A 199 15.02 -13.48 -8.34
C LYS A 199 14.16 -14.69 -8.68
N GLY A 200 13.26 -14.52 -9.65
CA GLY A 200 12.34 -15.58 -10.12
C GLY A 200 10.87 -15.27 -9.84
N TYR A 201 10.58 -14.24 -9.03
CA TYR A 201 9.22 -13.77 -8.78
C TYR A 201 8.88 -12.56 -9.66
N LEU A 202 7.95 -12.70 -10.61
CA LEU A 202 7.50 -11.61 -11.50
C LEU A 202 8.68 -10.86 -12.17
N TRP A 203 8.79 -9.55 -11.93
CA TRP A 203 9.88 -8.67 -12.40
C TRP A 203 10.87 -8.32 -11.27
N SER A 204 10.95 -9.16 -10.23
CA SER A 204 11.88 -9.02 -9.10
C SER A 204 13.30 -8.66 -9.56
N SER A 205 13.95 -7.73 -8.87
CA SER A 205 15.34 -7.33 -9.13
C SER A 205 15.65 -6.77 -10.53
N GLN A 206 14.64 -6.45 -11.35
CA GLN A 206 14.87 -5.87 -12.69
C GLN A 206 15.01 -4.35 -12.66
N LEU A 207 14.59 -3.69 -11.58
CA LEU A 207 14.67 -2.23 -11.45
C LEU A 207 16.00 -1.78 -10.85
N LYS A 208 16.60 -0.75 -11.46
CA LYS A 208 17.75 -0.04 -10.87
C LYS A 208 17.36 0.66 -9.56
N THR A 209 18.32 0.78 -8.65
CA THR A 209 18.17 1.37 -7.31
C THR A 209 17.50 2.75 -7.31
N TRP A 210 17.87 3.63 -8.25
CA TRP A 210 17.31 4.98 -8.34
C TRP A 210 15.82 5.01 -8.76
N HIS A 211 15.36 4.05 -9.59
CA HIS A 211 13.94 3.99 -9.97
C HIS A 211 13.08 3.69 -8.75
N ILE A 212 13.52 2.73 -7.93
CA ILE A 212 12.86 2.28 -6.70
C ILE A 212 12.78 3.44 -5.71
N GLU A 213 13.85 4.22 -5.58
CA GLU A 213 13.91 5.39 -4.70
C GLU A 213 12.98 6.52 -5.13
N ILE A 214 12.83 6.76 -6.43
CA ILE A 214 11.83 7.69 -6.95
C ILE A 214 10.42 7.21 -6.63
N CYS A 215 10.11 5.94 -6.89
CA CYS A 215 8.79 5.37 -6.57
C CYS A 215 8.47 5.52 -5.08
N ASN A 216 9.45 5.22 -4.22
CA ASN A 216 9.35 5.37 -2.77
C ASN A 216 9.13 6.82 -2.33
N LYS A 217 9.85 7.78 -2.91
CA LYS A 217 9.66 9.20 -2.61
C LYS A 217 8.27 9.68 -3.05
N CYS A 218 7.80 9.28 -4.22
CA CYS A 218 6.43 9.57 -4.68
C CYS A 218 5.38 8.95 -3.75
N THR A 219 5.61 7.74 -3.27
CA THR A 219 4.76 7.06 -2.28
C THR A 219 4.72 7.83 -0.95
N ASN A 220 5.85 8.39 -0.51
CA ASN A 220 5.88 9.21 0.70
C ASN A 220 5.04 10.46 0.57
N ILE A 221 5.19 11.18 -0.55
CA ILE A 221 4.44 12.40 -0.82
C ILE A 221 2.94 12.10 -0.84
N THR A 222 2.52 11.03 -1.51
CA THR A 222 1.10 10.61 -1.51
C THR A 222 0.60 10.18 -0.12
N HIS A 223 1.46 9.62 0.73
CA HIS A 223 1.14 9.31 2.14
C HIS A 223 1.00 10.55 3.05
N LEU A 224 1.77 11.60 2.78
CA LEU A 224 1.65 12.88 3.45
C LEU A 224 0.35 13.55 3.02
N GLU A 225 0.06 13.59 1.73
CA GLU A 225 -1.17 14.18 1.20
C GLU A 225 -2.43 13.42 1.64
N THR A 226 -2.45 12.09 1.62
CA THR A 226 -3.57 11.31 2.20
C THR A 226 -3.73 11.58 3.69
N GLY A 227 -2.63 11.72 4.43
CA GLY A 227 -2.65 12.12 5.84
C GLY A 227 -3.26 13.50 6.05
N ARG A 228 -2.85 14.48 5.24
CA ARG A 228 -3.38 15.85 5.28
C ARG A 228 -4.86 15.87 4.94
N ILE A 229 -5.30 15.16 3.90
CA ILE A 229 -6.73 15.04 3.54
C ILE A 229 -7.53 14.40 4.68
N GLN A 230 -7.01 13.37 5.34
CA GLN A 230 -7.68 12.70 6.45
C GLN A 230 -7.76 13.58 7.70
N ILE A 231 -6.70 14.34 8.00
CA ILE A 231 -6.67 15.35 9.06
C ILE A 231 -7.66 16.48 8.73
N SER A 232 -7.63 17.01 7.51
CA SER A 232 -8.60 17.99 7.03
C SER A 232 -10.03 17.46 7.10
N HIS A 233 -10.29 16.18 6.85
CA HIS A 233 -11.61 15.55 7.00
C HIS A 233 -12.02 15.41 8.48
N TYR A 234 -11.07 15.12 9.38
CA TYR A 234 -11.30 15.07 10.83
C TYR A 234 -11.59 16.45 11.41
N TYR A 235 -10.89 17.49 10.93
CA TYR A 235 -11.18 18.89 11.25
C TYR A 235 -12.40 19.45 10.50
N LEU A 236 -12.78 18.94 9.34
CA LEU A 236 -14.06 19.21 8.66
C LEU A 236 -15.25 18.66 9.44
N LYS A 237 -15.03 17.66 10.30
CA LYS A 237 -16.02 17.20 11.29
C LYS A 237 -16.14 18.19 12.47
N ALA A 238 -15.18 19.11 12.64
CA ALA A 238 -15.10 20.07 13.76
C ALA A 238 -15.20 21.55 13.35
N SER A 239 -15.06 21.93 12.08
CA SER A 239 -15.17 23.32 11.61
C SER A 239 -15.38 23.38 10.09
N TYR A 240 -16.61 23.71 9.68
CA TYR A 240 -16.85 24.29 8.35
C TYR A 240 -16.39 25.76 8.34
N CYS A 241 -15.97 26.24 7.16
CA CYS A 241 -15.50 27.60 6.82
C CYS A 241 -14.06 27.98 7.18
N LYS A 242 -13.06 27.62 6.33
CA LYS A 242 -11.98 28.57 5.90
C LYS A 242 -10.90 28.08 4.93
N LEU A 243 -10.83 26.79 4.54
CA LEU A 243 -9.67 26.28 3.77
C LEU A 243 -9.85 26.21 2.24
N GLU A 244 -10.92 26.82 1.70
CA GLU A 244 -11.29 26.71 0.28
C GLU A 244 -10.47 27.62 -0.68
N ASN A 245 -9.60 28.51 -0.18
CA ASN A 245 -8.96 29.57 -0.99
C ASN A 245 -7.44 29.44 -1.22
N SER A 246 -6.84 28.29 -0.95
CA SER A 246 -5.40 28.11 -1.21
C SER A 246 -5.12 27.82 -2.70
N SER A 247 -4.64 28.83 -3.42
CA SER A 247 -4.18 28.74 -4.83
C SER A 247 -3.05 27.71 -5.05
N LEU A 248 -2.32 27.35 -3.98
CA LEU A 248 -1.30 26.30 -3.96
C LEU A 248 -1.90 24.89 -4.09
N PHE A 249 -3.11 24.66 -3.58
CA PHE A 249 -3.82 23.38 -3.69
C PHE A 249 -4.24 23.12 -5.14
N ARG A 250 -4.82 24.11 -5.81
CA ARG A 250 -5.20 24.01 -7.24
C ARG A 250 -3.99 23.82 -8.16
N ARG A 251 -2.90 24.56 -7.96
CA ARG A 251 -1.67 24.43 -8.76
C ARG A 251 -0.99 23.08 -8.60
N SER A 252 -0.97 22.53 -7.38
CA SER A 252 -0.41 21.20 -7.14
C SER A 252 -1.24 20.15 -7.90
N ILE A 253 -2.57 20.26 -7.86
CA ILE A 253 -3.49 19.35 -8.56
C ILE A 253 -3.32 19.39 -10.08
N GLU A 254 -3.15 20.56 -10.71
CA GLU A 254 -2.94 20.65 -12.16
C GLU A 254 -1.63 20.01 -12.62
N VAL A 255 -0.56 20.19 -11.85
CA VAL A 255 0.75 19.56 -12.14
C VAL A 255 0.65 18.04 -11.96
N TYR A 256 -0.05 17.55 -10.93
CA TYR A 256 -0.27 16.13 -10.70
C TYR A 256 -1.21 15.50 -11.74
N ALA A 257 -2.29 16.17 -12.17
CA ALA A 257 -3.21 15.68 -13.19
C ALA A 257 -2.51 15.55 -14.56
N LYS A 258 -1.59 16.46 -14.89
CA LYS A 258 -0.80 16.45 -16.12
C LYS A 258 0.25 15.33 -16.16
N HIS A 259 0.70 14.82 -15.02
CA HIS A 259 1.62 13.67 -14.92
C HIS A 259 0.90 12.36 -14.62
N ALA A 260 -0.27 12.41 -13.99
CA ALA A 260 -1.11 11.25 -13.72
C ALA A 260 -1.69 10.63 -14.99
N SER A 261 -1.91 11.37 -16.08
CA SER A 261 -2.32 10.77 -17.36
C SER A 261 -1.29 9.77 -17.89
N ASN A 262 -0.01 10.12 -17.86
CA ASN A 262 1.09 9.24 -18.27
C ASN A 262 1.32 8.09 -17.27
N LEU A 263 1.15 8.34 -15.96
CA LEU A 263 1.29 7.32 -14.92
C LEU A 263 0.10 6.34 -14.89
N VAL A 264 -1.13 6.79 -15.19
CA VAL A 264 -2.33 5.96 -15.34
C VAL A 264 -2.27 5.14 -16.62
N VAL A 265 -1.65 5.64 -17.69
CA VAL A 265 -1.35 4.84 -18.89
C VAL A 265 -0.29 3.80 -18.58
N LEU A 266 0.77 4.13 -17.83
CA LEU A 266 1.80 3.18 -17.41
C LEU A 266 1.24 2.11 -16.45
N CYS A 267 0.46 2.52 -15.44
CA CYS A 267 -0.23 1.63 -14.51
C CYS A 267 -1.30 0.82 -15.23
N GLY A 268 -2.02 1.39 -16.20
CA GLY A 268 -2.97 0.68 -17.06
C GLY A 268 -2.30 -0.35 -17.97
N TYR A 269 -1.09 -0.07 -18.47
CA TYR A 269 -0.27 -0.99 -19.24
C TYR A 269 0.26 -2.13 -18.35
N MET A 270 0.72 -1.82 -17.14
CA MET A 270 1.17 -2.78 -16.13
C MET A 270 0.01 -3.64 -15.60
N LEU A 271 -1.17 -3.06 -15.36
CA LEU A 271 -2.39 -3.76 -14.95
C LEU A 271 -2.97 -4.63 -16.09
N LYS A 272 -2.90 -4.19 -17.36
CA LYS A 272 -3.22 -5.04 -18.52
C LYS A 272 -2.26 -6.23 -18.64
N ARG A 273 -0.97 -6.03 -18.32
CA ARG A 273 0.03 -7.10 -18.31
C ARG A 273 -0.19 -8.07 -17.13
N LEU A 274 -0.55 -7.56 -15.95
CA LEU A 274 -0.95 -8.37 -14.79
C LEU A 274 -2.25 -9.14 -15.03
N SER A 275 -3.24 -8.55 -15.71
CA SER A 275 -4.46 -9.24 -16.15
C SER A 275 -4.17 -10.38 -17.13
N LYS A 276 -3.23 -10.20 -18.07
CA LYS A 276 -2.75 -11.29 -18.94
C LYS A 276 -2.03 -12.38 -18.13
N VAL A 277 -1.19 -12.01 -17.17
CA VAL A 277 -0.49 -12.98 -16.31
C VAL A 277 -1.45 -13.74 -15.41
N SER A 278 -2.47 -13.09 -14.82
CA SER A 278 -3.50 -13.78 -14.00
C SER A 278 -4.38 -14.69 -14.84
N THR A 279 -4.68 -14.33 -16.09
CA THR A 279 -5.42 -15.19 -17.02
C THR A 279 -4.59 -16.41 -17.43
N VAL A 280 -3.27 -16.23 -17.63
CA VAL A 280 -2.35 -17.35 -17.89
C VAL A 280 -2.18 -18.22 -16.63
N TYR A 281 -2.06 -17.64 -15.44
CA TYR A 281 -1.93 -18.40 -14.18
C TYR A 281 -3.17 -19.27 -13.90
N VAL A 282 -4.38 -18.71 -14.11
CA VAL A 282 -5.64 -19.45 -14.00
C VAL A 282 -5.78 -20.50 -15.12
N ALA A 283 -5.38 -20.21 -16.36
CA ALA A 283 -5.48 -21.18 -17.46
C ALA A 283 -4.46 -22.34 -17.36
N THR A 284 -3.31 -22.13 -16.71
CA THR A 284 -2.22 -23.14 -16.65
C THR A 284 -2.30 -24.03 -15.40
N ILE A 285 -2.75 -23.48 -14.26
CA ILE A 285 -2.76 -24.20 -12.98
C ILE A 285 -4.11 -24.87 -12.68
N TYR A 286 -5.23 -24.27 -13.11
CA TYR A 286 -6.56 -24.80 -12.85
C TYR A 286 -6.82 -26.21 -13.45
N PRO A 287 -6.30 -26.56 -14.65
CA PRO A 287 -6.45 -27.92 -15.18
C PRO A 287 -5.60 -28.98 -14.47
N GLN A 288 -4.54 -28.59 -13.74
CA GLN A 288 -3.67 -29.53 -13.03
C GLN A 288 -4.22 -29.93 -11.65
N ILE A 289 -5.04 -29.06 -11.04
CA ILE A 289 -5.69 -29.34 -9.76
C ILE A 289 -6.86 -30.32 -9.95
N ILE A 290 -7.64 -30.19 -11.04
CA ILE A 290 -8.78 -31.09 -11.31
C ILE A 290 -8.33 -32.51 -11.72
N LYS A 291 -7.13 -32.67 -12.32
CA LYS A 291 -6.61 -33.99 -12.70
C LYS A 291 -6.12 -34.84 -11.52
N LYS A 292 -5.90 -34.25 -10.34
CA LYS A 292 -5.39 -34.99 -9.17
C LYS A 292 -6.49 -35.63 -8.32
N ASP A 293 -7.74 -35.18 -8.45
CA ASP A 293 -8.89 -35.67 -7.66
C ASP A 293 -9.72 -36.76 -8.38
N ASN A 294 -9.40 -37.11 -9.64
CA ASN A 294 -10.15 -38.10 -10.42
C ASN A 294 -9.46 -39.48 -10.54
N ASN A 295 -8.67 -39.89 -9.54
CA ASN A 295 -8.08 -41.23 -9.51
C ASN A 295 -8.80 -42.13 -8.48
N PRO A 296 -9.82 -42.92 -8.86
CA PRO A 296 -10.48 -43.82 -7.93
C PRO A 296 -9.60 -45.05 -7.74
N THR A 297 -9.03 -45.21 -6.55
CA THR A 297 -8.36 -46.48 -6.18
C THR A 297 -8.94 -46.99 -4.87
N VAL A 298 -9.60 -48.14 -5.01
CA VAL A 298 -9.76 -49.24 -4.05
C VAL A 298 -10.84 -49.10 -2.98
N GLU A 299 -12.02 -49.64 -3.29
CA GLU A 299 -12.85 -50.38 -2.33
C GLU A 299 -13.53 -51.53 -3.08
N GLN A 300 -13.00 -52.76 -2.94
CA GLN A 300 -13.74 -54.01 -3.17
C GLN A 300 -12.86 -55.20 -2.77
N GLY A 301 -13.32 -56.00 -1.80
CA GLY A 301 -12.82 -57.35 -1.58
C GLY A 301 -12.80 -57.79 -0.12
N LEU A 302 -13.98 -58.06 0.47
CA LEU A 302 -14.13 -59.00 1.59
C LEU A 302 -15.63 -59.35 1.77
N HIS A 303 -16.07 -60.41 1.10
CA HIS A 303 -17.00 -61.41 1.65
C HIS A 303 -17.06 -62.65 0.71
N ASP A 304 -16.85 -63.81 1.35
CA ASP A 304 -17.31 -65.17 1.05
C ASP A 304 -16.60 -66.03 -0.02
N THR A 305 -15.58 -66.77 0.42
CA THR A 305 -15.61 -68.27 0.48
C THR A 305 -14.56 -68.79 1.45
#